data_AF-A0A7C7SZH3-F1
#
_entry.id   AF-A0A7C7SZH3-F1
#
_cell.length_a   1.000
_cell.length_b   1.000
_cell.length_c   1.000
_cell.angle_alpha   90.00
_cell.angle_beta   90.00
_cell.angle_gamma   90.00
#
_symmetry.space_group_name_H-M   'P 1'
#
loop_
_entity.id
_entity.type
_entity.pdbx_description
1 polymer ?
#
loop_
_entity_poly.entity_id
_entity_poly.type
_entity_poly.pdbx_seq_one_letter_code
_entity_poly.pdbx_strand_id
1 'polypeptide(L)'
;MIAIDQAEPVGRPAVAILEDGSSLVCWLRSGKGHSELRAARVLKDGRIAEQRAIAKVAPGRASGFPRVAAHGRFAVLCWTSGTGEDSSVRAVEISIPE
;
A
#
# COMPACT_ATOMS: atom_id res chain seq x y z
N MET A 1 3.30 -19.86 -3.50
CA MET A 1 2.35 -18.74 -3.35
C MET A 1 2.71 -17.99 -2.08
N ILE A 2 2.77 -16.65 -2.11
CA ILE A 2 3.12 -15.82 -0.94
C ILE A 2 1.85 -15.09 -0.47
N ALA A 3 1.43 -15.32 0.76
CA ALA A 3 0.28 -14.64 1.37
C ALA A 3 0.76 -13.42 2.16
N ILE A 4 0.55 -12.22 1.60
CA ILE A 4 1.06 -10.97 2.20
C ILE A 4 0.21 -10.56 3.39
N ASP A 5 -1.11 -10.64 3.30
CA ASP A 5 -2.02 -10.21 4.36
C ASP A 5 -3.01 -11.33 4.69
N GLN A 6 -3.00 -11.77 5.95
CA GLN A 6 -3.86 -12.83 6.49
C GLN A 6 -4.99 -12.27 7.39
N ALA A 7 -5.11 -10.94 7.49
CA ALA A 7 -6.18 -10.29 8.24
C ALA A 7 -7.41 -10.12 7.33
N GLU A 8 -7.84 -8.89 7.04
CA GLU A 8 -8.98 -8.61 6.16
C GLU A 8 -8.54 -7.81 4.93
N PRO A 9 -7.74 -8.39 4.01
CA PRO A 9 -7.37 -7.69 2.79
C PRO A 9 -8.61 -7.46 1.92
N VAL A 10 -8.83 -6.20 1.54
CA VAL A 10 -9.80 -5.82 0.50
C VAL A 10 -9.19 -6.03 -0.90
N GLY A 11 -7.86 -6.01 -0.98
CA GLY A 11 -7.10 -6.19 -2.22
C GLY A 11 -6.69 -4.86 -2.84
N ARG A 12 -6.80 -4.77 -4.17
CA ARG A 12 -6.27 -3.66 -4.99
C ARG A 12 -4.75 -3.47 -4.82
N PRO A 13 -3.95 -4.53 -4.99
CA PRO A 13 -2.51 -4.42 -4.79
C PRO A 13 -1.88 -3.55 -5.88
N ALA A 14 -0.88 -2.78 -5.50
CA ALA A 14 0.09 -2.20 -6.43
C ALA A 14 1.51 -2.59 -5.97
N VAL A 15 2.39 -2.78 -6.94
CA VAL A 15 3.74 -3.31 -6.71
C VAL A 15 4.75 -2.41 -7.41
N ALA A 16 5.82 -2.06 -6.70
CA ALA A 16 7.04 -1.50 -7.28
C ALA A 16 8.19 -2.47 -7.06
N ILE A 17 8.91 -2.82 -8.13
CA ILE A 17 10.13 -3.61 -8.05
C ILE A 17 11.28 -2.69 -7.66
N LEU A 18 12.08 -3.11 -6.68
CA LEU A 18 13.20 -2.33 -6.15
C LEU A 18 14.52 -2.76 -6.82
N GLU A 19 15.52 -1.89 -6.77
CA GLU A 19 16.84 -2.13 -7.40
C GLU A 19 17.54 -3.38 -6.84
N ASP A 20 17.31 -3.66 -5.56
CA ASP A 20 17.83 -4.86 -4.91
C ASP A 20 17.03 -6.13 -5.27
N GLY A 21 16.04 -6.05 -6.17
CA GLY A 21 15.17 -7.13 -6.62
C GLY A 21 14.12 -7.61 -5.63
N SER A 22 13.98 -6.95 -4.47
CA SER A 22 12.80 -7.09 -3.63
C SER A 22 11.63 -6.27 -4.20
N SER A 23 10.46 -6.36 -3.58
CA SER A 23 9.25 -5.66 -4.03
C SER A 23 8.61 -4.87 -2.90
N LEU A 24 8.20 -3.63 -3.16
CA LEU A 24 7.30 -2.91 -2.27
C LEU A 24 5.87 -3.11 -2.75
N VAL A 25 5.03 -3.67 -1.88
CA VAL A 25 3.61 -3.92 -2.16
C VAL A 25 2.78 -3.01 -1.28
N CYS A 26 1.79 -2.32 -1.88
CA CYS A 26 0.74 -1.64 -1.13
C CYS A 26 -0.63 -2.19 -1.50
N TRP A 27 -1.56 -2.17 -0.55
CA TRP A 27 -2.91 -2.73 -0.72
C TRP A 27 -3.89 -2.10 0.26
N LEU A 28 -5.18 -2.33 0.04
CA LEU A 28 -6.22 -1.94 0.98
C LEU A 28 -6.60 -3.09 1.92
N ARG A 29 -6.73 -2.77 3.20
CA ARG A 29 -7.22 -3.67 4.26
C ARG A 29 -8.47 -3.08 4.90
N SER A 30 -9.45 -3.91 5.22
CA SER A 30 -10.59 -3.52 6.08
C SER A 30 -10.14 -3.44 7.53
N GLY A 31 -10.61 -2.44 8.25
CA GLY A 31 -10.38 -2.27 9.67
C GLY A 31 -11.68 -1.94 10.40
N LYS A 32 -11.60 -1.85 11.73
CA LYS A 32 -12.76 -1.48 12.56
C LYS A 32 -13.08 0.01 12.34
N GLY A 33 -14.13 0.27 11.56
CA GLY A 33 -14.68 1.61 11.31
C GLY A 33 -14.02 2.39 10.17
N HIS A 34 -12.90 1.92 9.61
CA HIS A 34 -12.24 2.51 8.45
C HIS A 34 -11.41 1.46 7.71
N SER A 35 -11.09 1.71 6.44
CA SER A 35 -10.08 0.92 5.72
C SER A 35 -8.70 1.54 5.90
N GLU A 36 -7.66 0.75 5.67
CA GLU A 36 -6.27 1.17 5.74
C GLU A 36 -5.59 0.98 4.39
N LEU A 37 -4.80 1.97 3.96
CA LEU A 37 -3.74 1.74 3.00
C LEU A 37 -2.56 1.11 3.75
N ARG A 38 -2.21 -0.11 3.40
CA ARG A 38 -1.07 -0.86 3.96
C ARG A 38 0.07 -0.90 2.96
N ALA A 39 1.29 -1.04 3.47
CA ALA A 39 2.44 -1.38 2.64
C ALA A 39 3.42 -2.32 3.35
N ALA A 40 4.09 -3.17 2.60
CA ALA A 40 5.13 -4.05 3.10
C ALA A 40 6.15 -4.35 2.00
N ARG A 41 7.41 -4.54 2.39
CA ARG A 41 8.44 -5.03 1.49
C ARG A 41 8.41 -6.56 1.49
N VAL A 42 8.38 -7.15 0.31
CA VAL A 42 8.54 -8.58 0.08
C VAL A 42 9.96 -8.80 -0.43
N LEU A 43 10.77 -9.52 0.34
CA LEU A 43 12.17 -9.81 0.02
C LEU A 43 12.26 -10.81 -1.15
N LYS A 44 13.45 -10.89 -1.77
CA LYS A 44 13.73 -11.80 -2.89
C LYS A 44 13.40 -13.28 -2.61
N ASP A 45 13.54 -13.69 -1.35
CA ASP A 45 13.24 -15.05 -0.89
C ASP A 45 11.76 -15.26 -0.52
N GLY A 46 10.92 -14.24 -0.69
CA GLY A 46 9.50 -14.26 -0.40
C GLY A 46 9.12 -13.94 1.05
N ARG A 47 10.09 -13.69 1.94
CA ARG A 47 9.79 -13.19 3.30
C ARG A 47 9.17 -11.80 3.23
N ILE A 48 8.20 -11.56 4.10
CA ILE A 48 7.49 -10.28 4.20
C ILE A 48 8.06 -9.53 5.41
N ALA A 49 8.57 -8.33 5.17
CA ALA A 49 9.00 -7.41 6.23
C ALA A 49 7.78 -6.86 7.00
N GLU A 50 8.02 -6.01 8.00
CA GLU A 50 6.94 -5.41 8.80
C GLU A 50 5.91 -4.70 7.89
N GLN A 51 4.64 -5.00 8.13
CA GLN A 51 3.53 -4.38 7.42
C GLN A 51 3.13 -3.08 8.11
N ARG A 52 3.22 -1.97 7.38
CA ARG A 52 2.96 -0.64 7.90
C ARG A 52 1.57 -0.14 7.48
N ALA A 53 0.86 0.51 8.39
CA ALA A 53 -0.30 1.33 8.05
C ALA A 53 0.20 2.69 7.55
N ILE A 54 -0.14 3.04 6.31
CA ILE A 54 0.30 4.26 5.66
C ILE A 54 -0.72 5.38 5.86
N ALA A 55 -2.01 5.06 5.68
CA ALA A 55 -3.09 6.01 5.85
C ALA A 55 -4.40 5.31 6.20
N LYS A 56 -5.28 6.03 6.90
CA LYS A 56 -6.70 5.68 7.00
C LYS A 56 -7.40 6.15 5.72
N VAL A 57 -8.26 5.31 5.15
CA VAL A 57 -9.01 5.61 3.93
C VAL A 57 -10.47 5.22 4.08
N ALA A 58 -11.33 5.82 3.26
CA ALA A 58 -12.74 5.47 3.21
C ALA A 58 -12.94 4.01 2.78
N PRO A 59 -13.90 3.28 3.36
CA PRO A 59 -14.19 1.91 2.95
C PRO A 59 -14.78 1.85 1.53
N GLY A 60 -14.69 0.68 0.90
CA GLY A 60 -15.35 0.43 -0.38
C GLY A 60 -14.66 1.07 -1.58
N ARG A 61 -15.44 1.57 -2.56
CA ARG A 61 -14.92 2.08 -3.84
C ARG A 61 -14.30 3.48 -3.75
N ALA A 62 -14.68 4.25 -2.73
CA ALA A 62 -14.23 5.64 -2.54
C ALA A 62 -12.71 5.78 -2.38
N SER A 63 -12.04 4.76 -1.81
CA SER A 63 -10.58 4.72 -1.66
C SER A 63 -9.81 4.47 -2.96
N GLY A 64 -10.51 4.19 -4.07
CA GLY A 64 -9.89 3.98 -5.37
C GLY A 64 -8.91 2.79 -5.39
N PHE A 65 -7.94 2.84 -6.30
CA PHE A 65 -6.88 1.85 -6.43
C PHE A 65 -5.54 2.52 -6.10
N PRO A 66 -4.87 2.13 -5.02
CA PRO A 66 -3.58 2.73 -4.70
C PRO A 66 -2.56 2.44 -5.80
N ARG A 67 -1.58 3.32 -5.93
CA ARG A 67 -0.44 3.16 -6.83
C ARG A 67 0.84 3.38 -6.06
N VAL A 68 1.92 2.76 -6.53
CA VAL A 68 3.25 2.92 -5.96
C VAL A 68 4.29 3.01 -7.06
N ALA A 69 5.27 3.89 -6.87
CA ALA A 69 6.49 3.95 -7.66
C ALA A 69 7.67 4.08 -6.68
N ALA A 70 8.80 3.47 -7.02
CA ALA A 70 10.00 3.49 -6.19
C ALA A 70 11.20 4.01 -6.98
N HIS A 71 12.10 4.71 -6.29
CA HIS A 71 13.36 5.18 -6.83
C HIS A 71 14.41 5.25 -5.71
N GLY A 72 15.53 4.55 -5.89
CA GLY A 72 16.54 4.39 -4.84
C GLY A 72 15.92 3.86 -3.54
N ARG A 73 16.09 4.61 -2.45
CA ARG A 73 15.59 4.26 -1.10
C ARG A 73 14.21 4.82 -0.77
N PHE A 74 13.51 5.38 -1.75
CA PHE A 74 12.22 6.03 -1.53
C PHE A 74 11.14 5.41 -2.41
N ALA A 75 9.90 5.48 -1.91
CA ALA A 75 8.72 5.18 -2.70
C ALA A 75 7.64 6.21 -2.46
N VAL A 76 6.95 6.58 -3.53
CA VAL A 76 5.75 7.39 -3.48
C VAL A 76 4.55 6.47 -3.62
N LEU A 77 3.65 6.53 -2.64
CA LEU A 77 2.36 5.86 -2.67
C LEU A 77 1.28 6.92 -2.85
N CYS A 78 0.34 6.69 -3.76
CA CYS A 78 -0.83 7.54 -3.90
C CYS A 78 -2.14 6.76 -3.81
N TRP A 79 -3.19 7.42 -3.32
CA TRP A 79 -4.52 6.85 -3.12
C TRP A 79 -5.60 7.92 -3.26
N THR A 80 -6.84 7.49 -3.48
CA THR A 80 -7.99 8.39 -3.48
C THR A 80 -8.49 8.58 -2.06
N SER A 81 -8.75 9.84 -1.70
CA SER A 81 -9.28 10.25 -0.40
C SER A 81 -10.53 11.10 -0.61
N GLY A 82 -11.53 10.94 0.27
CA GLY A 82 -12.82 11.63 0.14
C GLY A 82 -13.86 10.81 -0.62
N THR A 83 -15.04 11.38 -0.81
CA THR A 83 -16.19 10.76 -1.48
C THR A 83 -16.92 11.81 -2.31
N GLY A 84 -17.46 11.43 -3.47
CA GLY A 84 -18.23 12.35 -4.30
C GLY A 84 -17.39 13.52 -4.78
N GLU A 85 -17.92 14.74 -4.63
CA GLU A 85 -17.28 15.98 -5.09
C GLU A 85 -16.01 16.34 -4.29
N ASP A 86 -15.86 15.84 -3.06
CA ASP A 86 -14.68 16.05 -2.21
C ASP A 86 -13.53 15.04 -2.49
N SER A 87 -13.66 14.25 -3.55
CA SER A 87 -12.65 13.24 -3.92
C SER A 87 -11.36 13.90 -4.43
N SER A 88 -10.24 13.56 -3.81
CA SER A 88 -8.90 14.04 -4.18
C SER A 88 -7.88 12.90 -4.19
N VAL A 89 -6.80 13.07 -4.95
CA VAL A 89 -5.63 12.18 -4.87
C VAL A 89 -4.71 12.68 -3.76
N ARG A 90 -4.34 11.79 -2.84
CA ARG A 90 -3.29 12.03 -1.85
C ARG A 90 -2.07 11.18 -2.16
N ALA A 91 -0.91 11.67 -1.77
CA ALA A 91 0.35 10.95 -1.91
C ALA A 91 1.20 11.10 -0.64
N VAL A 92 2.06 10.10 -0.42
CA VAL A 92 3.07 10.11 0.63
C VAL A 92 4.35 9.49 0.10
N GLU A 93 5.48 10.11 0.41
CA GLU A 93 6.78 9.50 0.23
C GLU A 93 7.15 8.72 1.50
N ILE A 94 7.66 7.50 1.33
CA ILE A 94 8.18 6.69 2.43
C ILE A 94 9.61 6.27 2.11
N SER A 95 10.43 6.20 3.15
CA SER A 95 11.70 5.51 3.07
C SER A 95 11.50 3.99 3.10
N ILE A 96 12.26 3.31 2.27
CA ILE A 96 12.36 1.86 2.23
C ILE A 96 13.56 1.47 3.11
N PRO A 97 13.32 0.80 4.25
CA PRO A 97 14.42 0.29 5.08
C PRO A 97 15.27 -0.68 4.27
N GLU A 98 16.58 -0.77 4.56
CA GLU A 98 17.51 -1.73 3.94
C GLU A 98 17.14 -3.19 4.24
#